data_AF-A0A4Q2URN1-F1
#
_entry.id   AF-A0A4Q2URN1-F1
#
_cell.length_a   1.000
_cell.length_b   1.000
_cell.length_c   1.000
_cell.angle_alpha   90.00
_cell.angle_beta   90.00
_cell.angle_gamma   90.00
#
_symmetry.space_group_name_H-M   'P 1'
#
loop_
_entity.id
_entity.type
_entity.pdbx_description
1 polymer ?
#
loop_
_entity_poly.entity_id
_entity_poly.type
_entity_poly.pdbx_seq_one_letter_code
_entity_poly.pdbx_strand_id
1 'polypeptide(L)'
;MTQQRAKRLSNFRSDDSHMSSAKASKFRSFKNESSLTSYFRITKQLLAYYYRVVYREDGHFTREGESHVVPQDIIETTPLQRQAMEDIISALRRRDKAAKRRGAPSCDKKEGMATRDYDKCDAELKHTIRKLYISLICQTVGSRPFRSAILSFCAMLSRTKALTRRVDNEQHKRCTWREPGNFNSNLSALTWTAQLILFDFVCFQKQDDEDGIP
;
A
#
# COMPACT_ATOMS: atom_id res chain seq x y z
N MET A 1 -4.48 -15.19 -3.95
CA MET A 1 -3.31 -16.05 -3.64
C MET A 1 -3.75 -17.50 -3.74
N THR A 2 -3.17 -18.33 -4.61
CA THR A 2 -3.51 -19.77 -4.68
C THR A 2 -2.56 -20.60 -3.80
N GLN A 3 -2.96 -21.80 -3.38
CA GLN A 3 -2.12 -22.69 -2.56
C GLN A 3 -0.79 -23.03 -3.27
N GLN A 4 -0.83 -23.25 -4.59
CA GLN A 4 0.36 -23.49 -5.40
C GLN A 4 1.32 -22.29 -5.40
N ARG A 5 0.78 -21.07 -5.50
CA ARG A 5 1.57 -19.82 -5.47
C ARG A 5 2.20 -19.58 -4.10
N ALA A 6 1.45 -19.82 -3.03
CA ALA A 6 1.97 -19.74 -1.67
C ALA A 6 3.11 -20.76 -1.43
N LYS A 7 3.00 -21.97 -2.00
CA LYS A 7 4.05 -23.00 -1.96
C LYS A 7 5.30 -22.56 -2.73
N ARG A 8 5.16 -21.97 -3.93
CA ARG A 8 6.29 -21.42 -4.71
C ARG A 8 7.01 -20.29 -3.96
N LEU A 9 6.25 -19.37 -3.36
CA LEU A 9 6.80 -18.30 -2.50
C LEU A 9 7.62 -18.83 -1.33
N SER A 10 7.13 -19.90 -0.66
CA SER A 10 7.85 -20.55 0.43
C SER A 10 9.15 -21.24 -0.01
N ASN A 11 9.27 -21.58 -1.29
CA ASN A 11 10.38 -22.34 -1.85
C ASN A 11 11.36 -21.47 -2.67
N PHE A 12 11.11 -20.16 -2.80
CA PHE A 12 11.91 -19.25 -3.63
C PHE A 12 13.27 -18.87 -3.01
N ARG A 13 13.78 -19.61 -2.01
CA ARG A 13 15.10 -19.34 -1.45
C ARG A 13 16.15 -20.01 -2.33
N SER A 14 16.99 -19.22 -2.99
CA SER A 14 18.21 -19.69 -3.65
C SER A 14 19.09 -20.41 -2.62
N ASP A 15 19.43 -21.65 -2.94
CA ASP A 15 20.54 -22.43 -2.38
C ASP A 15 20.67 -22.37 -0.84
N ASP A 16 19.98 -23.28 -0.15
CA ASP A 16 20.02 -23.46 1.31
C ASP A 16 21.39 -23.98 1.82
N SER A 17 22.43 -24.00 0.98
CA SER A 17 23.74 -24.59 1.28
C SER A 17 24.63 -23.77 2.22
N HIS A 18 24.37 -22.47 2.45
CA HIS A 18 25.27 -21.62 3.24
C HIS A 18 24.66 -20.83 4.41
N MET A 19 23.35 -20.90 4.66
CA MET A 19 22.73 -20.13 5.75
C MET A 19 22.36 -21.04 6.92
N SER A 20 22.96 -20.80 8.09
CA SER A 20 22.66 -21.53 9.32
C SER A 20 21.15 -21.54 9.59
N SER A 21 20.59 -22.75 9.51
CA SER A 21 19.16 -23.11 9.40
C SER A 21 18.25 -22.65 10.56
N ALA A 22 18.75 -21.90 11.55
CA ALA A 22 18.04 -21.74 12.82
C ALA A 22 17.07 -20.54 12.92
N LYS A 23 17.08 -19.54 12.02
CA LYS A 23 16.28 -18.31 12.25
C LYS A 23 15.57 -17.67 11.06
N ALA A 24 15.70 -18.19 9.84
CA ALA A 24 14.95 -17.65 8.71
C ALA A 24 13.56 -18.29 8.65
N SER A 25 12.55 -17.66 9.26
CA SER A 25 11.16 -18.14 9.17
C SER A 25 10.73 -18.27 7.70
N LYS A 26 10.33 -19.48 7.28
CA LYS A 26 9.78 -19.75 5.94
C LYS A 26 8.61 -18.79 5.67
N PHE A 27 8.40 -18.41 4.41
CA PHE A 27 7.20 -17.65 4.04
C PHE A 27 5.97 -18.44 4.49
N ARG A 28 5.24 -17.89 5.45
CA ARG A 28 4.08 -18.57 6.02
C ARG A 28 2.96 -18.54 4.98
N SER A 29 2.80 -19.67 4.27
CA SER A 29 1.82 -19.86 3.21
C SER A 29 0.38 -19.64 3.69
N PHE A 30 0.12 -19.88 4.97
CA PHE A 30 -1.19 -19.73 5.59
C PHE A 30 -1.19 -18.62 6.66
N LYS A 31 -2.02 -17.60 6.42
CA LYS A 31 -2.43 -16.60 7.42
C LYS A 31 -3.90 -16.86 7.72
N ASN A 32 -4.28 -16.80 9.00
CA ASN A 32 -5.69 -16.85 9.36
C ASN A 32 -6.43 -15.60 8.83
N GLU A 33 -7.74 -15.72 8.66
CA GLU A 33 -8.58 -14.67 8.08
C GLU A 33 -8.47 -13.34 8.83
N SER A 34 -8.47 -13.39 10.17
CA SER A 34 -8.34 -12.19 11.00
C SER A 34 -7.01 -11.45 10.77
N SER A 35 -5.90 -12.17 10.59
CA SER A 35 -4.61 -11.56 10.22
C SER A 35 -4.66 -10.94 8.82
N LEU A 36 -5.25 -11.63 7.85
CA LEU A 36 -5.37 -11.12 6.48
C LEU A 36 -6.19 -9.82 6.45
N THR A 37 -7.32 -9.79 7.14
CA THR A 37 -8.16 -8.60 7.28
C THR A 37 -7.37 -7.43 7.87
N SER A 38 -6.60 -7.68 8.94
CA SER A 38 -5.74 -6.65 9.53
C SER A 38 -4.64 -6.18 8.57
N TYR A 39 -4.01 -7.09 7.83
CA TYR A 39 -2.92 -6.76 6.90
C TYR A 39 -3.43 -5.94 5.72
N PHE A 40 -4.54 -6.35 5.11
CA PHE A 40 -5.17 -5.58 4.04
C PHE A 40 -5.63 -4.20 4.52
N ARG A 41 -6.12 -4.10 5.76
CA ARG A 41 -6.46 -2.80 6.36
C ARG A 41 -5.22 -1.90 6.49
N ILE A 42 -4.10 -2.42 6.99
CA ILE A 42 -2.84 -1.66 7.12
C ILE A 42 -2.35 -1.20 5.75
N THR A 43 -2.41 -2.06 4.73
CA THR A 43 -2.04 -1.72 3.36
C THR A 43 -2.94 -0.63 2.76
N LYS A 44 -4.26 -0.72 2.95
CA LYS A 44 -5.19 0.36 2.56
C LYS A 44 -4.89 1.68 3.28
N GLN A 45 -4.51 1.62 4.55
CA GLN A 45 -4.09 2.79 5.31
C GLN A 45 -2.81 3.41 4.74
N LEU A 46 -1.85 2.59 4.27
CA LEU A 46 -0.66 3.10 3.58
C LEU A 46 -1.04 3.87 2.29
N LEU A 47 -1.96 3.33 1.48
CA LEU A 47 -2.45 4.04 0.29
C LEU A 47 -3.11 5.38 0.64
N ALA A 48 -3.98 5.38 1.64
CA ALA A 48 -4.64 6.59 2.11
C ALA A 48 -3.66 7.59 2.71
N TYR A 49 -2.65 7.11 3.45
CA TYR A 49 -1.58 7.92 4.00
C TYR A 49 -0.76 8.58 2.88
N TYR A 50 -0.32 7.81 1.88
CA TYR A 50 0.42 8.35 0.76
C TYR A 50 -0.38 9.44 0.05
N TYR A 51 -1.67 9.19 -0.26
CA TYR A 51 -2.52 10.21 -0.87
C TYR A 51 -2.62 11.48 -0.02
N ARG A 52 -2.95 11.35 1.27
CA ARG A 52 -3.26 12.51 2.14
C ARG A 52 -2.04 13.29 2.60
N VAL A 53 -0.94 12.60 2.90
CA VAL A 53 0.24 13.17 3.57
C VAL A 53 1.36 13.47 2.58
N VAL A 54 1.47 12.69 1.51
CA VAL A 54 2.64 12.73 0.61
C VAL A 54 2.28 13.37 -0.73
N TYR A 55 1.15 12.97 -1.33
CA TYR A 55 0.77 13.40 -2.67
C TYR A 55 0.05 14.76 -2.68
N ARG A 56 -0.94 14.96 -1.78
CA ARG A 56 -1.72 16.20 -1.74
C ARG A 56 -0.88 17.39 -1.28
N GLU A 57 -0.87 18.46 -2.07
CA GLU A 57 -0.12 19.69 -1.78
C GLU A 57 -0.64 20.43 -0.54
N ASP A 58 -1.95 20.40 -0.30
CA ASP A 58 -2.56 20.98 0.89
C ASP A 58 -2.29 20.18 2.18
N GLY A 59 -1.60 19.04 2.05
CA GLY A 59 -1.16 18.20 3.14
C GLY A 59 -2.30 17.65 3.99
N HIS A 60 -1.93 17.05 5.11
CA HIS A 60 -2.89 16.60 6.14
C HIS A 60 -2.63 17.20 7.51
N PHE A 61 -1.42 17.72 7.74
CA PHE A 61 -0.98 18.21 9.04
C PHE A 61 -1.09 19.72 9.09
N THR A 62 -1.67 20.23 10.19
CA THR A 62 -1.65 21.65 10.50
C THR A 62 -0.25 22.08 10.90
N ARG A 63 0.25 23.17 10.32
CA ARG A 63 1.49 23.81 10.72
C ARG A 63 1.17 24.87 11.78
N GLU A 64 1.81 24.76 12.94
CA GLU A 64 1.69 25.72 14.05
C GLU A 64 2.65 26.93 13.89
N GLY A 65 3.51 26.91 12.87
CA GLY A 65 4.43 27.99 12.52
C GLY A 65 5.28 27.61 11.30
N GLU A 66 5.99 28.58 10.70
CA GLU A 66 6.82 28.37 9.50
C GLU A 66 7.99 27.39 9.71
N SER A 67 8.47 27.24 10.94
CA SER A 67 9.56 26.32 11.29
C SER A 67 9.09 24.88 11.58
N HIS A 68 7.78 24.63 11.65
CA HIS A 68 7.26 23.31 12.00
C HIS A 68 7.35 22.36 10.80
N VAL A 69 8.35 21.48 10.85
CA VAL A 69 8.56 20.41 9.86
C VAL A 69 7.49 19.34 10.01
N VAL A 70 6.74 19.09 8.94
CA VAL A 70 5.75 18.02 8.84
C VAL A 70 6.28 16.87 7.98
N PRO A 71 5.69 15.66 8.03
CA PRO A 71 6.18 14.52 7.24
C PRO A 71 6.35 14.81 5.74
N GLN A 72 5.48 15.65 5.17
CA GLN A 72 5.55 16.05 3.76
C GLN A 72 6.86 16.76 3.39
N ASP A 73 7.49 17.44 4.35
CA ASP A 73 8.75 18.19 4.15
C ASP A 73 9.99 17.26 4.15
N ILE A 74 9.83 16.04 4.67
CA ILE A 74 10.90 15.06 4.86
C ILE A 74 10.83 13.96 3.82
N ILE A 75 9.61 13.53 3.46
CA ILE A 75 9.38 12.41 2.55
C ILE A 75 9.79 12.81 1.14
N GLU A 76 10.70 12.03 0.57
CA GLU A 76 11.13 12.20 -0.81
C GLU A 76 10.28 11.28 -1.69
N THR A 77 9.57 11.86 -2.66
CA THR A 77 8.79 11.10 -3.63
C THR A 77 9.56 10.90 -4.92
N THR A 78 9.44 9.74 -5.55
CA THR A 78 9.95 9.56 -6.92
C THR A 78 8.93 10.02 -7.96
N PRO A 79 9.35 10.42 -9.18
CA PRO A 79 8.42 10.73 -10.26
C PRO A 79 7.46 9.58 -10.56
N LEU A 80 7.95 8.33 -10.48
CA LEU A 80 7.14 7.13 -10.68
C LEU A 80 6.02 7.00 -9.63
N GLN A 81 6.32 7.31 -8.36
CA GLN A 81 5.32 7.26 -7.29
C GLN A 81 4.23 8.33 -7.48
N ARG A 82 4.61 9.53 -7.94
CA ARG A 82 3.63 10.60 -8.26
C ARG A 82 2.77 10.22 -9.44
N GLN A 83 3.38 9.79 -10.55
CA GLN A 83 2.66 9.35 -11.74
C GLN A 83 1.69 8.20 -11.42
N ALA A 84 2.13 7.19 -10.66
CA ALA A 84 1.27 6.07 -10.30
C ALA A 84 0.04 6.52 -9.49
N MET A 85 0.16 7.55 -8.64
CA MET A 85 -0.98 8.12 -7.92
C MET A 85 -1.92 8.90 -8.85
N GLU A 86 -1.39 9.69 -9.79
CA GLU A 86 -2.19 10.35 -10.82
C GLU A 86 -2.97 9.35 -11.67
N ASP A 87 -2.33 8.23 -12.03
CA ASP A 87 -2.94 7.16 -12.80
C ASP A 87 -4.08 6.49 -12.01
N ILE A 88 -3.90 6.25 -10.71
CA ILE A 88 -4.96 5.73 -9.82
C ILE A 88 -6.15 6.69 -9.79
N ILE A 89 -5.92 7.99 -9.60
CA ILE A 89 -6.99 9.00 -9.57
C ILE A 89 -7.73 9.03 -10.92
N SER A 90 -6.98 8.94 -12.02
CA SER A 90 -7.54 8.92 -13.37
C SER A 90 -8.37 7.67 -13.64
N ALA A 91 -7.89 6.50 -13.21
CA ALA A 91 -8.61 5.23 -13.31
C ALA A 91 -9.90 5.23 -12.48
N LEU A 92 -9.86 5.76 -11.26
CA LEU A 92 -11.04 5.94 -10.41
C LEU A 92 -12.08 6.85 -11.08
N ARG A 93 -11.66 7.99 -11.65
CA ARG A 93 -12.56 8.90 -12.39
C ARG A 93 -13.20 8.24 -13.61
N ARG A 94 -12.45 7.40 -14.35
CA ARG A 94 -12.99 6.62 -15.47
C ARG A 94 -14.04 5.62 -15.00
N ARG A 95 -13.74 4.88 -13.92
CA ARG A 95 -14.67 3.92 -13.31
C ARG A 95 -15.98 4.59 -12.87
N ASP A 96 -15.90 5.75 -12.22
CA ASP A 96 -17.08 6.50 -11.79
C ASP A 96 -17.95 6.96 -12.97
N LYS A 97 -17.31 7.40 -14.07
CA LYS A 97 -18.03 7.76 -15.31
C LYS A 97 -18.73 6.56 -15.92
N ALA A 98 -18.07 5.39 -15.96
CA ALA A 98 -18.67 4.16 -16.47
C ALA A 98 -19.86 3.69 -15.61
N ALA A 99 -19.74 3.79 -14.28
CA ALA A 99 -20.83 3.47 -13.37
C ALA A 99 -22.05 4.39 -13.55
N LYS A 100 -21.84 5.71 -13.72
CA LYS A 100 -22.91 6.67 -13.99
C LYS A 100 -23.64 6.41 -15.31
N ARG A 101 -22.92 6.01 -16.36
CA ARG A 101 -23.52 5.63 -17.65
C ARG A 101 -24.43 4.40 -17.55
N ARG A 102 -24.11 3.46 -16.66
CA ARG A 102 -24.94 2.27 -16.39
C ARG A 102 -26.23 2.61 -15.63
N GLY A 103 -26.21 3.65 -14.80
CA GLY A 103 -27.38 4.12 -14.03
C GLY A 103 -28.34 5.02 -14.80
N ALA A 104 -27.99 5.46 -16.01
CA ALA A 104 -28.88 6.22 -16.88
C ALA A 104 -29.87 5.27 -17.59
N PRO A 105 -31.17 5.59 -17.67
CA PRO A 105 -32.14 4.78 -18.40
C PRO A 105 -31.80 4.83 -19.90
N SER A 106 -31.19 3.76 -20.42
CA SER A 106 -30.87 3.61 -21.84
C SER A 106 -31.87 2.66 -22.49
N CYS A 107 -32.46 3.10 -23.61
CA CYS A 107 -33.44 2.37 -24.40
C CYS A 107 -32.85 1.18 -25.19
N ASP A 108 -31.51 1.09 -25.28
CA ASP A 108 -30.82 0.03 -26.01
C ASP A 108 -30.06 -0.91 -25.07
N LYS A 109 -30.57 -2.14 -24.94
CA LYS A 109 -29.91 -3.25 -24.22
C LYS A 109 -28.73 -3.79 -25.04
N LYS A 110 -27.53 -3.25 -24.82
CA LYS A 110 -26.26 -3.93 -25.15
C LYS A 110 -25.54 -4.37 -23.87
N GLU A 111 -26.14 -5.35 -23.18
CA GLU A 111 -25.67 -5.87 -21.88
C GLU A 111 -24.24 -6.44 -21.92
N GLY A 112 -23.76 -6.91 -23.08
CA GLY A 112 -22.42 -7.48 -23.24
C GLY A 112 -21.26 -6.47 -23.30
N MET A 113 -21.51 -5.24 -23.79
CA MET A 113 -20.45 -4.24 -23.98
C MET A 113 -20.08 -3.51 -22.68
N ALA A 114 -21.07 -3.27 -21.81
CA ALA A 114 -20.91 -2.53 -20.56
C ALA A 114 -20.21 -3.32 -19.44
N THR A 115 -20.19 -4.66 -19.52
CA THR A 115 -19.46 -5.51 -18.56
C THR A 115 -17.97 -5.53 -18.89
N ARG A 116 -17.62 -5.64 -20.17
CA ARG A 116 -16.22 -5.63 -20.64
C ARG A 116 -15.48 -4.33 -20.31
N ASP A 117 -16.16 -3.19 -20.39
CA ASP A 117 -15.57 -1.88 -20.06
C ASP A 117 -15.29 -1.72 -18.55
N TYR A 118 -16.17 -2.28 -17.71
CA TYR A 118 -15.99 -2.28 -16.26
C TYR A 118 -14.82 -3.16 -15.82
N ASP A 119 -14.70 -4.37 -16.39
CA ASP A 119 -13.59 -5.27 -16.11
C ASP A 119 -12.24 -4.66 -16.54
N LYS A 120 -12.23 -3.95 -17.67
CA LYS A 120 -11.06 -3.19 -18.14
C LYS A 120 -10.68 -2.06 -17.17
N CYS A 121 -11.65 -1.28 -16.71
CA CYS A 121 -11.41 -0.21 -15.72
C CYS A 121 -10.90 -0.78 -14.38
N ASP A 122 -11.39 -1.95 -13.97
CA ASP A 122 -10.95 -2.62 -12.73
C ASP A 122 -9.52 -3.17 -12.87
N ALA A 123 -9.18 -3.77 -14.01
CA ALA A 123 -7.83 -4.23 -14.32
C ALA A 123 -6.82 -3.07 -14.34
N GLU A 124 -7.18 -1.96 -14.97
CA GLU A 124 -6.37 -0.73 -14.99
C GLU A 124 -6.14 -0.17 -13.58
N LEU A 125 -7.19 -0.09 -12.75
CA LEU A 125 -7.07 0.36 -11.37
C LEU A 125 -6.15 -0.56 -10.55
N LYS A 126 -6.29 -1.88 -10.69
CA LYS A 126 -5.42 -2.85 -10.02
C LYS A 126 -3.96 -2.68 -10.46
N HIS A 127 -3.72 -2.46 -11.74
CA HIS A 127 -2.39 -2.26 -12.30
C HIS A 127 -1.69 -1.02 -11.75
N THR A 128 -2.40 0.12 -11.74
CA THR A 128 -1.87 1.40 -11.25
C THR A 128 -1.61 1.36 -9.75
N ILE A 129 -2.50 0.74 -8.96
CA ILE A 129 -2.26 0.46 -7.53
C ILE A 129 -1.02 -0.41 -7.32
N ARG A 130 -0.83 -1.45 -8.14
CA ARG A 130 0.35 -2.33 -8.07
C ARG A 130 1.64 -1.56 -8.35
N LYS A 131 1.66 -0.75 -9.42
CA LYS A 131 2.80 0.12 -9.77
C LYS A 131 3.18 1.03 -8.61
N LEU A 132 2.20 1.67 -7.96
CA LEU A 132 2.46 2.52 -6.79
C LEU A 132 3.13 1.71 -5.68
N TYR A 133 2.57 0.57 -5.27
CA TYR A 133 3.17 -0.21 -4.18
C TYR A 133 4.59 -0.70 -4.49
N ILE A 134 4.86 -1.17 -5.71
CA ILE A 134 6.21 -1.57 -6.12
C ILE A 134 7.16 -0.38 -6.02
N SER A 135 6.75 0.78 -6.54
CA SER A 135 7.58 1.99 -6.49
C SER A 135 7.85 2.48 -5.06
N LEU A 136 6.96 2.20 -4.10
CA LEU A 136 7.15 2.48 -2.68
C LEU A 136 8.13 1.47 -2.04
N ILE A 137 7.98 0.18 -2.35
CA ILE A 137 8.80 -0.91 -1.79
C ILE A 137 10.23 -0.83 -2.30
N CYS A 138 10.42 -0.54 -3.58
CA CYS A 138 11.73 -0.50 -4.24
C CYS A 138 12.41 0.87 -4.12
N GLN A 139 11.83 1.82 -3.38
CA GLN A 139 12.44 3.13 -3.19
C GLN A 139 13.72 3.02 -2.36
N THR A 140 14.84 3.42 -2.94
CA THR A 140 16.07 3.67 -2.19
C THR A 140 16.02 5.06 -1.59
N VAL A 141 16.12 5.16 -0.27
CA VAL A 141 16.25 6.43 0.43
C VAL A 141 17.61 6.48 1.12
N GLY A 142 18.27 7.65 1.05
CA GLY A 142 19.59 7.85 1.65
C GLY A 142 19.58 7.79 3.19
N SER A 143 20.61 8.35 3.82
CA SER A 143 20.86 8.21 5.26
C SER A 143 19.92 8.98 6.20
N ARG A 144 18.98 9.81 5.70
CA ARG A 144 18.09 10.60 6.55
C ARG A 144 16.85 9.79 6.97
N PRO A 145 16.47 9.81 8.26
CA PRO A 145 15.26 9.14 8.75
C PRO A 145 13.99 9.60 8.01
N PHE A 146 13.05 8.68 7.79
CA PHE A 146 11.68 8.94 7.29
C PHE A 146 11.54 9.55 5.89
N ARG A 147 12.61 9.60 5.08
CA ARG A 147 12.52 9.95 3.66
C ARG A 147 11.62 9.01 2.86
N SER A 148 11.50 7.75 3.30
CA SER A 148 10.58 6.78 2.71
C SER A 148 9.18 6.97 3.29
N ALA A 149 8.18 7.06 2.42
CA ALA A 149 6.78 7.11 2.81
C ALA A 149 6.36 5.88 3.64
N ILE A 150 6.92 4.69 3.35
CA ILE A 150 6.66 3.47 4.13
C ILE A 150 7.22 3.62 5.56
N LEU A 151 8.46 4.10 5.69
CA LEU A 151 9.08 4.26 7.01
C LEU A 151 8.38 5.34 7.83
N SER A 152 8.01 6.46 7.20
CA SER A 152 7.24 7.52 7.85
C SER A 152 5.85 7.03 8.29
N PHE A 153 5.17 6.25 7.44
CA PHE A 153 3.91 5.59 7.81
C PHE A 153 4.06 4.63 8.99
N CYS A 154 5.10 3.80 9.02
CA CYS A 154 5.41 2.92 10.14
C CYS A 154 5.65 3.71 11.44
N ALA A 155 6.37 4.83 11.36
CA ALA A 155 6.57 5.72 12.51
C ALA A 155 5.24 6.28 13.00
N MET A 156 4.37 6.73 12.09
CA MET A 156 3.04 7.22 12.46
C MET A 156 2.19 6.14 13.15
N LEU A 157 2.18 4.91 12.65
CA LEU A 157 1.48 3.78 13.28
C LEU A 157 2.05 3.40 14.66
N SER A 158 3.29 3.81 14.93
CA SER A 158 3.97 3.57 16.19
C SER A 158 3.60 4.56 17.28
N ARG A 159 2.80 5.59 16.96
CA ARG A 159 2.28 6.53 17.97
C ARG A 159 1.05 5.93 18.65
N THR A 160 1.07 5.82 19.97
CA THR A 160 -0.08 5.48 20.80
C THR A 160 -0.80 6.76 21.21
N LYS A 161 -2.14 6.76 21.03
CA LYS A 161 -2.98 7.79 21.67
C LYS A 161 -2.99 7.47 23.16
N ALA A 162 -2.51 8.39 24.00
CA ALA A 162 -2.79 8.31 25.42
C ALA A 162 -4.31 8.41 25.59
N LEU A 163 -4.97 7.34 26.05
CA LEU A 163 -6.30 7.44 26.62
C LEU A 163 -6.13 8.19 27.94
N THR A 164 -6.21 9.52 27.92
CA THR A 164 -6.41 10.26 29.16
C THR A 164 -7.78 9.89 29.70
N ARG A 165 -7.78 9.14 30.81
CA ARG A 165 -8.95 9.02 31.69
C ARG A 165 -9.36 10.46 32.04
N ARG A 166 -10.67 10.68 31.96
CA ARG A 166 -11.39 11.96 32.02
C ARG A 166 -11.28 12.59 33.42
N VAL A 167 -10.09 13.05 33.81
CA VAL A 167 -9.87 13.85 35.02
C VAL A 167 -8.81 14.90 34.65
N ASP A 168 -9.18 16.16 34.82
CA ASP A 168 -8.41 17.40 34.66
C ASP A 168 -8.38 18.08 33.27
N ASN A 169 -8.79 19.35 33.30
CA ASN A 169 -9.23 20.22 32.20
C ASN A 169 -8.11 20.83 31.34
N GLU A 170 -6.93 20.22 31.27
CA GLU A 170 -5.80 20.72 30.47
C GLU A 170 -5.44 19.68 29.41
N GLN A 171 -6.21 19.70 28.32
CA GLN A 171 -6.30 18.61 27.35
C GLN A 171 -5.14 18.57 26.34
N HIS A 172 -3.90 18.51 26.81
CA HIS A 172 -2.77 18.17 25.96
C HIS A 172 -2.76 16.65 25.73
N LYS A 173 -3.45 16.16 24.70
CA LYS A 173 -3.40 14.75 24.24
C LYS A 173 -1.97 14.41 23.80
N ARG A 174 -1.09 14.09 24.75
CA ARG A 174 0.28 13.66 24.47
C ARG A 174 0.24 12.26 23.86
N CYS A 175 0.42 12.16 22.55
CA CYS A 175 0.69 10.88 21.91
C CYS A 175 2.07 10.39 22.36
N THR A 176 2.13 9.18 22.90
CA THR A 176 3.39 8.53 23.26
C THR A 176 3.87 7.63 22.13
N TRP A 177 5.17 7.33 22.09
CA TRP A 177 5.71 6.32 21.18
C TRP A 177 5.50 4.93 21.79
N ARG A 178 5.19 3.93 20.97
CA ARG A 178 5.27 2.53 21.38
C ARG A 178 6.70 2.18 21.76
N GLU A 179 6.83 1.28 22.74
CA GLU A 179 8.12 0.73 23.13
C GLU A 179 8.83 0.06 21.93
N PRO A 180 10.15 0.24 21.80
CA PRO A 180 10.96 -0.45 20.82
C PRO A 180 10.74 -1.97 20.87
N GLY A 181 10.41 -2.59 19.73
CA GLY A 181 10.20 -4.04 19.61
C GLY A 181 8.74 -4.49 19.47
N ASN A 182 7.76 -3.63 19.78
CA ASN A 182 6.33 -3.91 19.58
C ASN A 182 5.84 -3.55 18.15
N PHE A 183 6.77 -3.36 17.21
CA PHE A 183 6.48 -3.01 15.80
C PHE A 183 6.17 -4.24 14.93
N ASN A 184 6.40 -5.44 15.47
CA ASN A 184 6.39 -6.68 14.71
C ASN A 184 5.09 -6.88 13.95
N SER A 185 3.92 -6.52 14.48
CA SER A 185 2.64 -6.77 13.79
C SER A 185 2.44 -5.91 12.53
N ASN A 186 2.73 -4.61 12.59
CA ASN A 186 2.57 -3.68 11.46
C ASN A 186 3.67 -3.89 10.41
N LEU A 187 4.92 -4.02 10.84
CA LEU A 187 6.02 -4.29 9.91
C LEU A 187 5.87 -5.66 9.25
N SER A 188 5.48 -6.69 10.02
CA SER A 188 5.16 -8.01 9.42
C SER A 188 4.01 -7.93 8.44
N ALA A 189 3.00 -7.09 8.70
CA ALA A 189 1.90 -6.89 7.75
C ALA A 189 2.39 -6.33 6.43
N LEU A 190 3.15 -5.23 6.48
CA LEU A 190 3.68 -4.56 5.30
C LEU A 190 4.69 -5.44 4.55
N THR A 191 5.62 -6.09 5.25
CA THR A 191 6.58 -7.01 4.63
C THR A 191 5.88 -8.18 3.94
N TRP A 192 4.88 -8.78 4.60
CA TRP A 192 4.13 -9.88 4.01
C TRP A 192 3.34 -9.42 2.77
N THR A 193 2.68 -8.27 2.83
CA THR A 193 1.98 -7.72 1.66
C THR A 193 2.94 -7.32 0.55
N ALA A 194 4.12 -6.78 0.85
CA ALA A 194 5.16 -6.47 -0.12
C ALA A 194 5.64 -7.72 -0.86
N GLN A 195 5.91 -8.81 -0.13
CA GLN A 195 6.27 -10.11 -0.72
C GLN A 195 5.18 -10.62 -1.69
N LEU A 196 3.91 -10.47 -1.33
CA LEU A 196 2.82 -10.83 -2.22
C LEU A 196 2.77 -9.97 -3.48
N ILE A 197 2.90 -8.65 -3.34
CA ILE A 197 2.81 -7.71 -4.47
C ILE A 197 3.98 -7.94 -5.42
N LEU A 198 5.20 -8.15 -4.91
CA LEU A 198 6.37 -8.44 -5.73
C LEU A 198 6.23 -9.78 -6.44
N PHE A 199 5.76 -10.81 -5.76
CA PHE A 199 5.53 -12.10 -6.39
C PHE A 199 4.41 -12.06 -7.43
N ASP A 200 3.31 -11.39 -7.13
CA ASP A 200 2.23 -11.12 -8.08
C ASP A 200 2.82 -10.41 -9.31
N PHE A 201 3.55 -9.32 -9.10
CA PHE A 201 4.20 -8.58 -10.18
C PHE A 201 5.11 -9.46 -11.03
N VAL A 202 6.09 -10.17 -10.44
CA VAL A 202 7.01 -11.02 -11.21
C VAL A 202 6.29 -12.15 -11.94
N CYS A 203 5.25 -12.74 -11.34
CA CYS A 203 4.48 -13.81 -11.99
C CYS A 203 3.58 -13.31 -13.12
N PHE A 204 3.17 -12.05 -13.09
CA PHE A 204 2.19 -11.47 -14.03
C PHE A 204 2.80 -10.49 -15.03
N GLN A 205 4.01 -9.99 -14.79
CA GLN A 205 4.77 -9.17 -15.75
C GLN A 205 5.02 -9.96 -17.05
N LYS A 206 5.20 -11.28 -16.95
CA LYS A 206 5.29 -12.17 -18.11
C LYS A 206 3.99 -12.36 -18.90
N GLN A 207 2.82 -12.02 -18.36
CA GLN A 207 1.56 -12.07 -19.12
C GLN A 207 1.31 -10.76 -19.87
N ASP A 208 1.66 -9.61 -19.27
CA ASP A 208 1.52 -8.31 -19.95
C ASP A 208 2.49 -8.14 -21.13
N ASP A 209 3.66 -8.79 -21.10
CA ASP A 209 4.62 -8.82 -22.22
C ASP A 209 4.25 -9.85 -23.31
N GLU A 210 3.47 -10.90 -23.00
CA GLU A 210 3.01 -11.91 -23.99
C GLU A 210 1.70 -11.55 -24.68
N ASP A 211 0.88 -10.67 -24.10
CA ASP A 211 -0.27 -10.06 -24.79
C ASP A 211 0.16 -8.91 -25.73
N GLY A 212 1.46 -8.59 -25.77
CA GLY A 212 2.11 -7.83 -26.83
C GLY A 212 2.25 -8.69 -28.08
N ILE A 213 1.19 -8.73 -28.90
CA ILE A 213 1.25 -9.19 -30.29
C ILE A 213 2.44 -8.46 -30.97
N PRO A 214 3.34 -9.18 -31.69
CA PRO A 214 4.60 -8.66 -32.21
C PRO A 214 4.49 -7.40 -33.07
#